data_AF-A0A537MK05-F1
#
_entry.id   AF-A0A537MK05-F1
#
_cell.length_a   1.000
_cell.length_b   1.000
_cell.length_c   1.000
_cell.angle_alpha   90.00
_cell.angle_beta   90.00
_cell.angle_gamma   90.00
#
_symmetry.space_group_name_H-M   'P 1'
#
loop_
_entity.id
_entity.type
_entity.pdbx_description
1 polymer ?
#
loop_
_entity_poly.entity_id
_entity_poly.type
_entity_poly.pdbx_seq_one_letter_code
_entity_poly.pdbx_strand_id
1 'polypeptide(L)'
;MSHEATIRALLDAVGHGPGEQAKAKARVAARVAWVKEIMAALKAAQNRVDDAWSRIFDALPDDLDEEELEAIPEPSEQAELDAIFAEIHAVRDHDRWPRHVHWTV
;
A
#
# COMPACT_ATOMS: atom_id res chain seq x y z
N MET A 1 -25.92 7.42 -42.49
CA MET A 1 -25.12 8.30 -41.60
C MET A 1 -23.72 8.42 -42.18
N SER A 2 -23.13 9.61 -42.22
CA SER A 2 -21.74 9.78 -42.68
C SER A 2 -20.76 9.42 -41.58
N HIS A 3 -19.56 8.97 -41.94
CA HIS A 3 -18.49 8.62 -41.00
C HIS A 3 -18.17 9.74 -40.01
N GLU A 4 -18.23 11.01 -40.43
CA GLU A 4 -18.02 12.17 -39.54
C GLU A 4 -19.08 12.28 -38.44
N ALA A 5 -20.35 11.95 -38.74
CA ALA A 5 -21.42 11.95 -37.75
C ALA A 5 -21.20 10.85 -36.70
N THR A 6 -20.69 9.69 -37.12
CA THR A 6 -20.37 8.57 -36.22
C THR A 6 -19.14 8.87 -35.36
N ILE A 7 -18.08 9.46 -35.92
CA ILE A 7 -16.88 9.84 -35.17
C ILE A 7 -17.21 10.94 -34.15
N ARG A 8 -18.01 11.94 -34.52
CA ARG A 8 -18.44 13.00 -33.58
C ARG A 8 -19.34 12.45 -32.47
N ALA A 9 -20.26 11.53 -32.76
CA ALA A 9 -21.07 10.86 -31.74
C ALA A 9 -20.23 9.99 -30.79
N LEU A 10 -19.18 9.34 -31.28
CA LEU A 10 -18.24 8.58 -30.45
C LEU A 10 -17.41 9.52 -29.55
N LEU A 11 -16.93 10.65 -30.08
CA LEU A 11 -16.18 11.63 -29.30
C LEU A 11 -17.05 12.32 -28.23
N ASP A 12 -18.31 12.64 -28.56
CA ASP A 12 -19.28 13.18 -27.59
C ASP A 12 -19.66 12.13 -26.52
N ALA A 13 -19.70 10.85 -26.87
CA ALA A 13 -19.90 9.75 -25.92
C ALA A 13 -18.65 9.48 -25.05
N VAL A 14 -17.46 9.84 -25.52
CA VAL A 14 -16.17 9.72 -24.81
C VAL A 14 -15.88 10.96 -23.93
N GLY A 15 -16.57 12.07 -24.17
CA GLY A 15 -16.58 13.21 -23.25
C GLY A 15 -16.99 12.74 -21.86
N HIS A 16 -16.12 12.94 -20.87
CA HIS A 16 -16.26 12.45 -19.49
C HIS A 16 -17.55 12.98 -18.86
N GLY A 17 -18.65 12.24 -19.08
CA GLY A 17 -19.95 12.58 -18.56
C GLY A 17 -19.91 12.67 -17.03
N PRO A 18 -20.92 13.30 -16.41
CA PRO A 18 -20.99 13.46 -14.95
C PRO A 18 -20.73 12.15 -14.17
N GLY A 19 -21.10 11.00 -14.73
CA GLY A 19 -20.85 9.67 -14.16
C GLY A 19 -19.38 9.24 -14.14
N GLU A 20 -18.59 9.55 -15.16
CA GLU A 20 -17.15 9.21 -15.18
C GLU A 20 -16.35 10.07 -14.20
N GLN A 21 -16.72 11.35 -14.07
CA GLN A 21 -16.14 12.24 -13.06
C GLN A 21 -16.48 11.77 -11.64
N ALA A 22 -17.71 11.31 -11.39
CA ALA A 22 -18.11 10.74 -10.10
C ALA A 22 -17.30 9.48 -9.77
N LYS A 23 -17.16 8.54 -10.72
CA LYS A 23 -16.33 7.34 -10.55
C LYS A 23 -14.86 7.67 -10.30
N ALA A 24 -14.30 8.66 -11.00
CA ALA A 24 -12.92 9.10 -10.77
C ALA A 24 -12.73 9.64 -9.35
N LYS A 25 -13.67 10.46 -8.85
CA LYS A 25 -13.66 10.96 -7.46
C LYS A 25 -13.78 9.82 -6.44
N ALA A 26 -14.65 8.83 -6.70
CA ALA A 26 -14.80 7.67 -5.83
C ALA A 26 -13.51 6.83 -5.73
N ARG A 27 -12.82 6.60 -6.85
CA ARG A 27 -11.50 5.94 -6.86
C ARG A 27 -10.46 6.72 -6.07
N VAL A 28 -10.39 8.04 -6.24
CA VAL A 28 -9.45 8.88 -5.47
C VAL A 28 -9.75 8.81 -3.98
N ALA A 29 -11.03 8.89 -3.58
CA ALA A 29 -11.42 8.79 -2.19
C ALA A 29 -11.03 7.43 -1.59
N ALA A 30 -11.25 6.33 -2.33
CA ALA A 30 -10.86 4.99 -1.90
C ALA A 30 -9.35 4.83 -1.78
N ARG A 31 -8.57 5.38 -2.72
CA ARG A 31 -7.09 5.39 -2.64
C ARG A 31 -6.62 6.14 -1.40
N VAL A 32 -7.21 7.30 -1.11
CA VAL A 32 -6.86 8.09 0.09
C VAL A 32 -7.23 7.33 1.37
N ALA A 33 -8.39 6.67 1.42
CA ALA A 33 -8.79 5.86 2.56
C ALA A 33 -7.81 4.70 2.77
N TRP A 34 -7.50 3.95 1.71
CA TRP A 34 -6.53 2.86 1.76
C TRP A 34 -5.14 3.34 2.23
N VAL A 35 -4.64 4.47 1.70
CA VAL A 35 -3.35 5.03 2.14
C VAL A 35 -3.35 5.34 3.64
N LYS A 36 -4.45 5.89 4.19
CA LYS A 36 -4.54 6.15 5.62
C LYS A 36 -4.52 4.86 6.44
N GLU A 37 -5.27 3.86 6.00
CA GLU A 37 -5.36 2.56 6.68
C GLU A 37 -4.03 1.81 6.65
N ILE A 38 -3.39 1.71 5.47
CA ILE A 38 -2.13 0.98 5.32
C ILE A 38 -0.99 1.66 6.09
N MET A 39 -0.96 2.99 6.16
CA MET A 39 0.04 3.70 6.96
C MET A 39 -0.18 3.54 8.46
N ALA A 40 -1.44 3.44 8.91
CA ALA A 40 -1.74 3.13 10.30
C ALA A 40 -1.32 1.69 10.65
N ALA A 41 -1.58 0.73 9.74
CA ALA A 41 -1.12 -0.65 9.87
C ALA A 41 0.41 -0.74 9.90
N LEU A 42 1.10 -0.03 9.00
CA LEU A 42 2.56 0.05 8.95
C LEU A 42 3.14 0.54 10.29
N LYS A 43 2.60 1.64 10.83
CA LYS A 43 3.05 2.17 12.13
C LYS A 43 2.83 1.16 13.26
N ALA A 44 1.69 0.47 13.27
CA ALA A 44 1.41 -0.54 14.29
C ALA A 44 2.34 -1.75 14.19
N ALA A 45 2.67 -2.19 12.98
CA ALA A 45 3.63 -3.27 12.74
C ALA A 45 5.06 -2.85 13.14
N GLN A 46 5.49 -1.65 12.78
CA GLN A 46 6.79 -1.10 13.20
C GLN A 46 6.93 -1.09 14.73
N ASN A 47 5.92 -0.60 15.44
CA ASN A 47 5.95 -0.61 16.91
C ASN A 47 6.11 -2.03 17.48
N ARG A 48 5.46 -3.04 16.89
CA ARG A 48 5.60 -4.44 17.33
C ARG A 48 7.01 -4.97 17.09
N VAL A 49 7.61 -4.61 15.96
CA VAL A 49 9.00 -4.94 15.63
C VAL A 49 9.96 -4.29 16.62
N ASP A 50 9.77 -3.00 16.91
CA ASP A 50 10.60 -2.25 17.87
C ASP A 50 10.49 -2.87 19.28
N ASP A 51 9.27 -3.20 19.72
CA ASP A 51 9.03 -3.88 21.01
C ASP A 51 9.65 -5.29 21.06
N ALA A 52 9.68 -6.01 19.93
CA ALA A 52 10.32 -7.31 19.83
C ALA A 52 11.85 -7.20 19.88
N TRP A 53 12.43 -6.25 19.15
CA TRP A 53 13.85 -5.95 19.21
C TRP A 53 14.28 -5.52 20.60
N SER A 54 13.54 -4.63 21.27
CA SER A 54 13.83 -4.22 22.64
C SER A 54 13.92 -5.44 23.58
N ARG A 55 12.95 -6.36 23.50
CA ARG A 55 12.96 -7.59 24.31
C ARG A 55 14.12 -8.53 23.99
N ILE A 56 14.52 -8.61 22.72
CA ILE A 56 15.69 -9.39 22.32
C ILE A 56 16.94 -8.77 22.94
N PHE A 57 17.19 -7.48 22.70
CA PHE A 57 18.38 -6.78 23.21
C PHE A 57 18.46 -6.75 24.74
N ASP A 58 17.34 -6.57 25.45
CA ASP A 58 17.30 -6.63 26.92
C ASP A 58 17.68 -8.01 27.49
N ALA A 59 17.57 -9.07 26.69
CA ALA A 59 17.88 -10.44 27.09
C ALA A 59 19.30 -10.88 26.69
N LEU A 60 20.04 -10.07 25.94
CA LEU A 60 21.38 -10.39 25.49
C LEU A 60 22.44 -10.14 26.57
N PRO A 61 23.57 -10.86 26.54
CA PRO A 61 24.77 -10.49 27.27
C PRO A 61 25.32 -9.12 26.80
N ASP A 62 25.95 -8.38 27.72
CA ASP A 62 26.57 -7.08 27.42
C ASP A 62 27.90 -7.20 26.64
N ASP A 63 28.46 -8.41 26.52
CA ASP A 63 29.79 -8.69 25.98
C ASP A 63 29.78 -9.46 24.66
N LEU A 64 28.69 -9.38 23.89
CA LEU A 64 28.61 -9.96 22.56
C LEU A 64 29.61 -9.31 21.58
N ASP A 65 30.26 -10.14 20.78
CA ASP A 65 31.06 -9.66 19.66
C ASP A 65 30.21 -9.36 18.40
N GLU A 66 30.85 -8.84 17.35
CA GLU A 66 30.16 -8.44 16.11
C GLU A 66 29.54 -9.64 15.37
N GLU A 67 30.20 -10.81 15.39
CA GLU A 67 29.70 -12.02 14.74
C GLU A 67 28.47 -12.56 15.47
N GLU A 68 28.47 -12.51 16.80
CA GLU A 68 27.33 -12.91 17.63
C GLU A 68 26.14 -11.95 17.46
N LEU A 69 26.37 -10.65 17.32
CA LEU A 69 25.32 -9.68 17.04
C LEU A 69 24.67 -9.90 15.66
N GLU A 70 25.47 -10.19 14.63
CA GLU A 70 24.95 -10.49 13.28
C GLU A 70 24.15 -11.80 13.22
N ALA A 71 24.43 -12.75 14.13
CA ALA A 71 23.74 -14.03 14.20
C ALA A 71 22.34 -13.96 14.84
N ILE A 72 21.96 -12.83 15.45
CA ILE A 72 20.67 -12.67 16.09
C ILE A 72 19.55 -12.73 15.04
N PRO A 73 18.59 -13.66 15.16
CA PRO A 73 17.51 -13.77 14.20
C PRO A 73 16.59 -12.55 14.27
N GLU A 74 16.07 -12.13 13.12
CA GLU A 74 15.01 -11.13 13.08
C GLU A 74 13.78 -11.61 13.86
N PRO A 75 13.08 -10.70 14.56
CA PRO A 75 11.85 -11.03 15.25
C PRO A 75 10.80 -11.48 14.24
N SER A 76 9.95 -12.43 14.64
CA SER A 76 8.88 -12.95 13.78
C SER A 76 7.90 -11.87 13.29
N GLU A 77 7.78 -10.78 14.04
CA GLU A 77 7.01 -9.59 13.74
C GLU A 77 7.51 -8.85 12.49
N GLN A 78 8.79 -9.02 12.12
CA GLN A 78 9.39 -8.43 10.92
C GLN A 78 8.66 -8.87 9.65
N ALA A 79 8.22 -10.14 9.59
CA ALA A 79 7.50 -10.67 8.44
C ALA A 79 6.17 -9.93 8.16
N GLU A 80 5.50 -9.44 9.19
CA GLU A 80 4.28 -8.64 9.03
C GLU A 80 4.60 -7.25 8.47
N LEU A 81 5.65 -6.61 9.00
CA LEU A 81 6.13 -5.31 8.52
C LEU A 81 6.52 -5.39 7.03
N ASP A 82 7.25 -6.43 6.65
CA ASP A 82 7.69 -6.67 5.28
C ASP A 82 6.52 -6.89 4.31
N ALA A 83 5.49 -7.61 4.74
CA ALA A 83 4.28 -7.82 3.94
C ALA A 83 3.57 -6.50 3.64
N ILE A 84 3.47 -5.61 4.63
CA ILE A 84 2.87 -4.27 4.45
C ILE A 84 3.73 -3.41 3.52
N PHE A 85 5.05 -3.44 3.69
CA PHE A 85 5.96 -2.76 2.76
C PHE A 85 5.79 -3.27 1.33
N ALA A 86 5.69 -4.58 1.13
CA ALA A 86 5.49 -5.17 -0.20
C ALA A 86 4.21 -4.66 -0.88
N GLU A 87 3.10 -4.50 -0.14
CA GLU A 87 1.87 -3.90 -0.66
C GLU A 87 2.07 -2.43 -1.07
N ILE A 88 2.73 -1.64 -0.22
CA ILE A 88 3.04 -0.24 -0.51
C ILE A 88 3.94 -0.11 -1.75
N HIS A 89 4.97 -0.95 -1.85
CA HIS A 89 5.86 -1.02 -3.01
C HIS A 89 5.12 -1.41 -4.28
N ALA A 90 4.21 -2.39 -4.21
CA ALA A 90 3.40 -2.77 -5.37
C ALA A 90 2.56 -1.60 -5.90
N VAL A 91 2.01 -0.77 -5.01
CA VAL A 91 1.30 0.46 -5.41
C VAL A 91 2.25 1.52 -5.96
N ARG A 92 3.32 1.83 -5.22
CA ARG A 92 4.25 2.93 -5.56
C ARG A 92 5.03 2.68 -6.85
N ASP A 93 5.55 1.47 -7.00
CA ASP A 93 6.53 1.14 -8.05
C ASP A 93 5.86 0.50 -9.27
N HIS A 94 4.64 -0.04 -9.12
CA HIS A 94 3.96 -0.79 -10.18
C HIS A 94 2.49 -0.39 -10.41
N ASP A 95 1.97 0.64 -9.72
CA ASP A 95 0.56 1.07 -9.77
C ASP A 95 -0.44 -0.08 -9.51
N ARG A 96 -0.04 -1.10 -8.72
CA ARG A 96 -0.86 -2.27 -8.41
C ARG A 96 -1.70 -2.03 -7.16
N TRP A 97 -2.80 -1.31 -7.33
CA TRP A 97 -3.75 -1.07 -6.23
C TRP A 97 -4.54 -2.33 -5.86
N PRO A 98 -4.89 -2.49 -4.57
CA PRO A 98 -5.81 -3.53 -4.16
C PRO A 98 -7.15 -3.43 -4.89
N ARG A 99 -7.77 -4.57 -5.19
CA ARG A 99 -9.01 -4.63 -6.00
C ARG A 99 -10.15 -3.78 -5.44
N HIS A 100 -10.28 -3.71 -4.11
CA HIS A 100 -11.32 -2.94 -3.44
C HIS A 100 -11.18 -1.42 -3.64
N VAL A 101 -9.99 -0.94 -4.06
CA VAL A 101 -9.72 0.48 -4.33
C VAL A 101 -10.12 0.89 -5.75
N HIS A 102 -10.23 -0.07 -6.68
CA HIS A 102 -10.63 0.20 -8.07
C HIS A 102 -12.15 0.29 -8.26
N TRP A 103 -12.91 -0.45 -7.46
CA TRP A 103 -14.34 -0.66 -7.61
C TRP A 103 -15.12 -0.28 -6.35
N THR A 104 -14.88 0.92 -5.83
CA THR A 104 -15.80 1.54 -4.88
C THR A 104 -17.01 2.05 -5.68
N VAL A 105 -18.10 1.28 -5.61
CA VAL A 105 -19.42 1.59 -6.16
C VAL A 105 -20.17 2.50 -5.20
#